data_AF-A0A2E4B5T2-F1
#
_entry.id   AF-A0A2E4B5T2-F1
#
_cell.length_a   1.000
_cell.length_b   1.000
_cell.length_c   1.000
_cell.angle_alpha   90.00
_cell.angle_beta   90.00
_cell.angle_gamma   90.00
#
_symmetry.space_group_name_H-M   'P 1'
#
loop_
_entity.id
_entity.type
_entity.pdbx_description
1 polymer ?
#
loop_
_entity_poly.entity_id
_entity_poly.type
_entity_poly.pdbx_seq_one_letter_code
_entity_poly.pdbx_strand_id
1 'polypeptide(L)'
;MTAFTLTLAPAARPALAIVATHGLTDFGSAALTPSYLLCLACPAPSVLVTALFCAASVLHLSLEAGWLGSLALHALAAVLDWTHGHDVAFGAFLAYLACVHTPQHYARERRRGNGALVTLATLAGLGLACVWAPVTFVLTDALQRVVVAHVLVVHACF
;
A
#
# COMPACT_ATOMS: atom_id res chain seq x y z
N MET A 1 4.14 19.14 7.12
CA MET A 1 4.15 17.66 7.01
C MET A 1 2.93 17.15 7.74
N THR A 2 1.99 16.55 7.03
CA THR A 2 0.88 15.83 7.67
C THR A 2 1.34 14.42 7.93
N ALA A 3 1.53 14.09 9.20
CA ALA A 3 1.88 12.74 9.62
C ALA A 3 0.67 12.14 10.31
N PHE A 4 0.13 11.04 9.77
CA PHE A 4 -0.93 10.30 10.44
C PHE A 4 -0.30 9.21 11.29
N THR A 5 -0.43 9.35 12.61
CA THR A 5 0.04 8.35 13.55
C THR A 5 -1.09 7.37 13.84
N LEU A 6 -0.83 6.09 13.62
CA LEU A 6 -1.79 5.00 13.75
C LEU A 6 -1.27 4.00 14.77
N THR A 7 -2.12 3.58 15.70
CA THR A 7 -1.82 2.50 16.65
C THR A 7 -2.22 1.17 16.05
N LEU A 8 -1.26 0.25 15.94
CA LEU A 8 -1.50 -1.07 15.35
C LEU A 8 -1.90 -2.09 16.40
N ALA A 9 -3.07 -2.68 16.19
CA ALA A 9 -3.48 -3.90 16.90
C ALA A 9 -2.38 -4.97 16.74
N PRO A 10 -2.08 -5.78 17.79
CA PRO A 10 -1.01 -6.78 17.73
C PRO A 10 -1.09 -7.70 16.51
N ALA A 11 -2.30 -8.13 16.14
CA ALA A 11 -2.54 -8.99 14.99
C ALA A 11 -2.28 -8.31 13.62
N ALA A 12 -2.35 -6.98 13.55
CA ALA A 12 -2.17 -6.20 12.32
C ALA A 12 -0.70 -5.83 12.05
N ARG A 13 0.17 -5.88 13.06
CA ARG A 13 1.60 -5.54 12.95
C ARG A 13 2.35 -6.39 11.90
N PRO A 14 2.25 -7.73 11.88
CA PRO A 14 2.93 -8.52 10.85
C PRO A 14 2.34 -8.29 9.46
N ALA A 15 1.05 -7.97 9.36
CA ALA A 15 0.40 -7.64 8.09
C ALA A 15 1.01 -6.38 7.47
N LEU A 16 1.39 -5.38 8.28
CA LEU A 16 2.07 -4.18 7.78
C LEU A 16 3.39 -4.51 7.09
N ALA A 17 4.19 -5.42 7.65
CA ALA A 17 5.47 -5.82 7.04
C ALA A 17 5.26 -6.49 5.68
N ILE A 18 4.31 -7.41 5.59
CA ILE A 18 3.97 -8.11 4.32
C ILE A 18 3.47 -7.12 3.27
N VAL A 19 2.57 -6.21 3.67
CA VAL A 19 2.06 -5.16 2.78
C VAL A 19 3.15 -4.14 2.46
N ALA A 20 4.11 -3.84 3.33
CA ALA A 20 5.18 -2.91 2.98
C ALA A 20 6.14 -3.50 1.94
N THR A 21 6.42 -4.80 2.00
CA THR A 21 7.41 -5.43 1.12
C THR A 21 6.85 -5.85 -0.24
N HIS A 22 5.53 -5.88 -0.44
CA HIS A 22 4.97 -6.26 -1.74
C HIS A 22 5.41 -5.34 -2.89
N GLY A 23 5.66 -4.05 -2.60
CA GLY A 23 6.20 -3.10 -3.59
C GLY A 23 7.56 -3.48 -4.16
N LEU A 24 8.29 -4.45 -3.56
CA LEU A 24 9.54 -4.97 -4.14
C LEU A 24 9.34 -5.62 -5.52
N THR A 25 8.12 -6.02 -5.88
CA THR A 25 7.84 -6.53 -7.23
C THR A 25 7.95 -5.47 -8.32
N ASP A 26 7.84 -4.18 -7.97
CA ASP A 26 7.89 -3.08 -8.93
C ASP A 26 9.23 -2.97 -9.64
N PHE A 27 10.29 -3.48 -9.03
CA PHE A 27 11.63 -3.52 -9.64
C PHE A 27 11.72 -4.51 -10.82
N GLY A 28 10.69 -5.31 -11.07
CA GLY A 28 10.53 -6.05 -12.33
C GLY A 28 10.28 -5.13 -13.52
N SER A 29 9.81 -3.91 -13.26
CA SER A 29 9.52 -2.89 -14.25
C SER A 29 10.56 -1.75 -14.19
N ALA A 30 11.84 -2.08 -14.37
CA ALA A 30 12.96 -1.16 -14.15
C ALA A 30 12.83 0.21 -14.86
N ALA A 31 12.18 0.25 -16.02
CA ALA A 31 11.91 1.49 -16.76
C ALA A 31 11.00 2.47 -16.00
N LEU A 32 10.21 1.98 -15.05
CA LEU A 32 9.25 2.75 -14.26
C LEU A 32 9.77 3.09 -12.86
N THR A 33 10.90 2.51 -12.43
CA THR A 33 11.59 2.88 -11.17
C THR A 33 11.86 4.38 -11.02
N PRO A 34 12.17 5.16 -12.09
CA PRO A 34 12.32 6.62 -11.97
C PRO A 34 11.07 7.34 -11.44
N SER A 35 9.88 6.74 -11.50
CA SER A 35 8.65 7.32 -10.92
C SER A 35 8.78 7.52 -9.40
N TYR A 36 9.43 6.58 -8.69
CA TYR A 36 9.71 6.72 -7.25
C TYR A 36 10.59 7.93 -6.96
N LEU A 37 11.64 8.13 -7.77
CA LEU A 37 12.53 9.28 -7.63
C LEU A 37 11.76 10.58 -7.89
N LEU A 38 10.93 10.63 -8.95
CA LEU A 38 10.13 11.80 -9.28
C LEU A 38 9.14 12.15 -8.16
N CYS A 39 8.38 11.18 -7.67
CA CYS A 39 7.39 11.39 -6.60
C CYS A 39 8.04 11.82 -5.27
N LEU A 40 9.24 11.30 -4.96
CA LEU A 40 9.98 11.69 -3.76
C LEU A 40 10.67 13.05 -3.91
N ALA A 41 11.24 13.37 -5.08
CA ALA A 41 12.00 14.59 -5.30
C ALA A 41 11.11 15.83 -5.56
N CYS A 42 9.90 15.67 -6.09
CA CYS A 42 9.04 16.79 -6.44
C CYS A 42 8.36 17.40 -5.20
N PRO A 43 8.73 18.60 -4.73
CA PRO A 43 8.08 19.22 -3.58
C PRO A 43 6.61 19.50 -3.93
N ALA A 44 5.70 19.15 -3.02
CA ALA A 44 4.26 19.35 -3.19
C ALA A 44 3.63 19.62 -1.82
N PRO A 45 2.61 20.49 -1.73
CA PRO A 45 1.91 20.75 -0.48
C PRO A 45 1.33 19.46 0.12
N SER A 46 1.39 19.30 1.44
CA SER A 46 0.92 18.09 2.13
C SER A 46 -0.54 17.73 1.79
N VAL A 47 -1.43 18.72 1.69
CA VAL A 47 -2.84 18.50 1.29
C VAL A 47 -2.95 17.88 -0.11
N LEU A 48 -2.13 18.32 -1.06
CA LEU A 48 -2.11 17.75 -2.41
C LEU A 48 -1.56 16.33 -2.38
N VAL A 49 -0.52 16.06 -1.58
CA VAL A 49 0.04 14.70 -1.43
C VAL A 49 -1.03 13.74 -0.89
N THR A 50 -1.75 14.14 0.15
CA THR A 50 -2.83 13.32 0.71
C THR A 50 -3.98 13.13 -0.26
N ALA A 51 -4.39 14.18 -1.00
CA ALA A 51 -5.41 14.05 -2.04
C ALA A 51 -5.00 13.06 -3.14
N LEU A 52 -3.75 13.15 -3.61
CA LEU A 52 -3.20 12.22 -4.60
C LEU A 52 -3.10 10.80 -4.05
N PHE A 53 -2.68 10.63 -2.80
CA PHE A 53 -2.64 9.34 -2.13
C PHE A 53 -4.02 8.70 -2.04
N CYS A 54 -5.04 9.44 -1.62
CA CYS A 54 -6.42 8.95 -1.58
C CYS A 54 -6.93 8.54 -2.97
N ALA A 55 -6.70 9.39 -3.98
CA ALA A 55 -7.09 9.09 -5.36
C ALA A 55 -6.35 7.86 -5.91
N ALA A 56 -5.04 7.77 -5.66
CA ALA A 56 -4.22 6.62 -6.05
C ALA A 56 -4.69 5.34 -5.36
N SER A 57 -5.05 5.39 -4.07
CA SER A 57 -5.59 4.24 -3.33
C SER A 57 -6.90 3.71 -3.94
N VAL A 58 -7.83 4.61 -4.28
CA VAL A 58 -9.09 4.23 -4.95
C VAL A 58 -8.81 3.62 -6.32
N LEU A 59 -7.96 4.26 -7.12
CA LEU A 59 -7.58 3.78 -8.44
C LEU A 59 -6.89 2.40 -8.35
N HIS A 60 -5.95 2.23 -7.43
CA HIS A 60 -5.18 1.00 -7.24
C HIS A 60 -6.06 -0.22 -6.98
N LEU A 61 -6.98 -0.10 -6.03
CA LEU A 61 -7.86 -1.20 -5.66
C LEU A 61 -8.98 -1.44 -6.67
N SER A 62 -9.20 -0.50 -7.61
CA SER A 62 -10.16 -0.69 -8.71
C SER A 62 -9.71 -1.77 -9.70
N LEU A 63 -8.40 -2.03 -9.82
CA LEU A 63 -7.88 -3.11 -10.65
C LEU A 63 -8.30 -4.50 -10.15
N GLU A 64 -8.70 -4.61 -8.88
CA GLU A 64 -9.03 -5.87 -8.21
C GLU A 64 -10.51 -6.02 -7.96
N ALA A 65 -11.13 -4.98 -7.40
CA ALA A 65 -12.51 -4.99 -6.97
C ALA A 65 -13.45 -4.26 -7.97
N GLY A 66 -12.91 -3.73 -9.07
CA GLY A 66 -13.61 -2.78 -9.93
C GLY A 66 -13.82 -1.42 -9.25
N TRP A 67 -14.29 -0.43 -10.00
CA TRP A 67 -14.54 0.92 -9.49
C TRP A 67 -15.54 0.93 -8.32
N LEU A 68 -16.65 0.21 -8.46
CA LEU A 68 -17.68 0.14 -7.41
C LEU A 68 -17.16 -0.55 -6.14
N GLY A 69 -16.41 -1.64 -6.28
CA GLY A 69 -15.84 -2.36 -5.13
C GLY A 69 -14.79 -1.52 -4.40
N SER A 70 -13.93 -0.83 -5.13
CA SER A 70 -12.95 0.09 -4.54
C SER A 70 -13.61 1.24 -3.79
N LEU A 71 -14.61 1.89 -4.39
CA LEU A 71 -15.37 2.96 -3.73
C LEU A 71 -16.11 2.45 -2.50
N ALA A 72 -16.73 1.27 -2.56
CA ALA A 72 -17.41 0.67 -1.42
C ALA A 72 -16.43 0.36 -0.27
N LEU A 73 -15.22 -0.14 -0.57
CA LEU A 73 -14.19 -0.41 0.43
C LEU A 73 -13.71 0.89 1.10
N HIS A 74 -13.50 1.95 0.33
CA HIS A 74 -13.09 3.25 0.88
C HIS A 74 -14.22 3.93 1.67
N ALA A 75 -15.48 3.80 1.21
CA ALA A 75 -16.64 4.26 1.96
C ALA A 75 -16.79 3.50 3.28
N LEU A 76 -16.58 2.17 3.28
CA LEU A 76 -16.56 1.37 4.49
C LEU A 76 -15.43 1.81 5.43
N ALA A 77 -14.22 2.06 4.92
CA ALA A 77 -13.12 2.57 5.72
C ALA A 77 -13.46 3.94 6.35
N ALA A 78 -14.09 4.84 5.59
CA ALA A 78 -14.54 6.14 6.11
C ALA A 78 -15.65 5.99 7.17
N VAL A 79 -16.57 5.04 7.02
CA VAL A 79 -17.59 4.73 8.03
C VAL A 79 -16.95 4.17 9.29
N LEU A 80 -16.05 3.19 9.16
CA LEU A 80 -15.31 2.62 10.29
C LEU A 80 -14.49 3.69 11.01
N ASP A 81 -13.91 4.61 10.26
CA ASP A 81 -13.17 5.73 10.81
C ASP A 81 -14.08 6.64 11.65
N TRP A 82 -15.23 7.00 11.09
CA TRP A 82 -16.22 7.83 11.76
C TRP A 82 -16.79 7.17 13.03
N THR A 83 -17.00 5.86 13.04
CA THR A 83 -17.68 5.16 14.15
C THR A 83 -16.73 4.52 15.16
N HIS A 84 -15.52 4.14 14.76
CA HIS A 84 -14.57 3.38 15.59
C HIS A 84 -13.15 4.00 15.62
N GLY A 85 -12.90 5.04 14.82
CA GLY A 85 -11.62 5.76 14.77
C GLY A 85 -10.61 5.23 13.75
N HIS A 86 -9.60 6.07 13.46
CA HIS A 86 -8.60 5.86 12.41
C HIS A 86 -7.83 4.53 12.54
N ASP A 87 -7.54 4.10 13.77
CA ASP A 87 -6.78 2.86 14.03
C ASP A 87 -7.55 1.61 13.58
N VAL A 88 -8.86 1.56 13.84
CA VAL A 88 -9.73 0.44 13.44
C VAL A 88 -9.94 0.45 11.94
N ALA A 89 -10.20 1.62 11.34
CA ALA A 89 -10.33 1.77 9.91
C ALA A 89 -9.07 1.31 9.16
N PHE A 90 -7.89 1.77 9.62
CA PHE A 90 -6.61 1.36 9.05
C PHE A 90 -6.35 -0.14 9.26
N GLY A 91 -6.65 -0.69 10.43
CA GLY A 91 -6.51 -2.11 10.71
C GLY A 91 -7.35 -2.99 9.77
N ALA A 92 -8.61 -2.61 9.53
CA ALA A 92 -9.49 -3.30 8.58
C ALA A 92 -8.96 -3.19 7.13
N PHE A 93 -8.50 -1.99 6.74
CA PHE A 93 -7.92 -1.78 5.41
C PHE A 93 -6.63 -2.59 5.22
N LEU A 94 -5.78 -2.64 6.24
CA LEU A 94 -4.55 -3.42 6.22
C LEU A 94 -4.83 -4.92 6.15
N ALA A 95 -5.87 -5.41 6.82
CA ALA A 95 -6.32 -6.79 6.70
C ALA A 95 -6.75 -7.12 5.27
N TYR A 96 -7.53 -6.23 4.62
CA TYR A 96 -7.85 -6.38 3.20
C TYR A 96 -6.58 -6.43 2.34
N LEU A 97 -5.63 -5.51 2.57
CA LEU A 97 -4.40 -5.46 1.79
C LEU A 97 -3.59 -6.75 1.93
N ALA A 98 -3.44 -7.27 3.15
CA ALA A 98 -2.65 -8.47 3.40
C ALA A 98 -3.34 -9.77 2.91
N CYS A 99 -4.67 -9.87 3.05
CA CYS A 99 -5.40 -11.11 2.76
C CYS A 99 -5.93 -11.21 1.33
N VAL A 100 -6.16 -10.08 0.66
CA VAL A 100 -6.77 -10.04 -0.67
C VAL A 100 -5.82 -9.42 -1.67
N HIS A 101 -5.42 -8.17 -1.46
CA HIS A 101 -4.63 -7.40 -2.41
C HIS A 101 -3.27 -8.04 -2.69
N THR A 102 -2.43 -8.21 -1.66
CA THR A 102 -1.06 -8.72 -1.82
C THR A 102 -1.02 -10.13 -2.43
N PRO A 103 -1.87 -11.10 -2.00
CA PRO A 103 -1.92 -12.42 -2.65
C PRO A 103 -2.33 -12.36 -4.13
N GLN A 104 -3.35 -11.56 -4.46
CA GLN A 104 -3.78 -11.39 -5.85
C GLN A 104 -2.69 -10.74 -6.70
N HIS A 105 -2.04 -9.71 -6.16
CA HIS A 105 -0.90 -9.04 -6.77
C HIS A 105 0.24 -10.02 -7.07
N TYR A 106 0.66 -10.82 -6.09
CA TYR A 106 1.68 -11.84 -6.29
C TYR A 106 1.29 -12.89 -7.33
N ALA A 107 0.02 -13.29 -7.38
CA ALA A 107 -0.46 -14.21 -8.41
C ALA A 107 -0.41 -13.58 -9.82
N ARG A 108 -0.64 -12.27 -9.95
CA ARG A 108 -0.48 -11.54 -11.22
C ARG A 108 0.99 -11.43 -11.61
N GLU A 109 1.84 -11.03 -10.68
CA GLU A 109 3.28 -10.87 -10.93
C GLU A 109 3.96 -12.20 -11.29
N ARG A 110 3.56 -13.32 -10.67
CA ARG A 110 4.01 -14.66 -11.09
C ARG A 110 3.62 -14.98 -12.53
N ARG A 111 2.38 -14.63 -12.94
CA ARG A 111 1.91 -14.82 -14.32
C ARG A 111 2.65 -13.94 -15.33
N ARG A 112 3.22 -12.81 -14.90
CA ARG A 112 4.08 -11.93 -15.70
C ARG A 112 5.54 -12.39 -15.79
N GLY A 113 5.92 -13.49 -15.13
CA GLY A 113 7.30 -13.98 -15.08
C GLY A 113 8.13 -13.42 -13.93
N ASN A 114 7.57 -12.57 -13.05
CA ASN A 114 8.26 -11.94 -11.93
C ASN A 114 8.32 -12.83 -10.67
N GLY A 115 8.33 -14.15 -10.83
CA GLY A 115 8.25 -15.11 -9.72
C GLY A 115 9.41 -15.02 -8.71
N ALA A 116 10.61 -14.67 -9.17
CA ALA A 116 11.77 -14.43 -8.30
C ALA A 116 11.54 -13.21 -7.39
N LEU A 117 11.00 -12.12 -7.93
CA LEU A 117 10.69 -10.91 -7.16
C LEU A 117 9.55 -11.15 -6.16
N VAL A 118 8.52 -11.89 -6.54
CA VAL A 118 7.46 -12.32 -5.62
C VAL A 118 8.02 -13.12 -4.46
N THR A 119 8.96 -14.03 -4.74
CA THR A 119 9.61 -14.85 -3.70
C THR A 119 10.45 -13.96 -2.77
N LEU A 120 11.24 -13.04 -3.33
CA LEU A 120 12.01 -12.08 -2.55
C LEU A 120 11.10 -11.19 -1.68
N ALA A 121 10.02 -10.66 -2.24
CA ALA A 121 9.05 -9.81 -1.53
C ALA A 121 8.38 -10.55 -0.37
N THR A 122 8.05 -11.83 -0.58
CA THR A 122 7.46 -12.71 0.45
C THR A 122 8.46 -12.98 1.58
N LEU A 123 9.69 -13.37 1.24
CA LEU A 123 10.74 -13.66 2.24
C LEU A 123 11.12 -12.40 3.02
N ALA A 124 11.24 -11.26 2.34
CA ALA A 124 11.46 -9.97 2.99
C ALA A 124 10.30 -9.61 3.93
N GLY A 125 9.04 -9.84 3.52
CA GLY A 125 7.87 -9.57 4.34
C GLY A 125 7.81 -10.43 5.59
N LEU A 126 8.10 -11.72 5.46
CA LEU A 126 8.16 -12.66 6.60
C LEU A 126 9.32 -12.32 7.54
N GLY A 127 10.52 -12.07 6.99
CA GLY A 127 11.69 -11.69 7.78
C GLY A 127 11.45 -10.36 8.53
N LEU A 128 10.88 -9.38 7.83
CA LEU A 128 10.55 -8.08 8.40
C LEU A 128 9.45 -8.21 9.46
N ALA A 129 8.43 -9.05 9.27
CA ALA A 129 7.39 -9.28 10.27
C ALA A 129 7.93 -9.84 11.59
N CYS A 130 9.05 -10.59 11.54
CA CYS A 130 9.71 -11.12 12.74
C CYS A 130 10.52 -10.09 13.52
N VAL A 131 11.07 -9.07 12.85
CA VAL A 131 11.99 -8.09 13.47
C VAL A 131 11.39 -6.68 13.60
N TRP A 132 10.32 -6.40 12.87
CA TRP A 132 9.66 -5.11 12.79
C TRP A 132 8.15 -5.27 12.92
N ALA A 133 7.69 -5.18 14.16
CA ALA A 133 6.28 -5.20 14.53
C ALA A 133 5.96 -3.94 15.35
N PRO A 134 5.96 -2.75 14.72
CA PRO A 134 5.82 -1.50 15.43
C PRO A 134 4.45 -1.40 16.11
N VAL A 135 4.40 -0.82 17.32
CA VAL A 135 3.14 -0.51 18.01
C VAL A 135 2.44 0.65 17.30
N THR A 136 3.22 1.62 16.82
CA THR A 136 2.74 2.81 16.13
C THR A 136 3.36 2.91 14.75
N PHE A 137 2.54 3.25 13.76
CA PHE A 137 2.97 3.52 12.39
C PHE A 137 2.68 4.97 12.05
N VAL A 138 3.65 5.66 11.45
CA VAL A 138 3.51 7.06 11.07
C VAL A 138 3.48 7.13 9.55
N LEU A 139 2.30 7.36 8.98
CA LEU A 139 2.13 7.58 7.55
C LEU A 139 2.51 9.02 7.22
N THR A 140 3.75 9.20 6.79
CA THR A 140 4.29 10.51 6.38
C THR A 140 3.94 10.84 4.93
N ASP A 141 4.07 12.12 4.57
CA ASP A 141 3.98 12.57 3.16
C ASP A 141 4.92 11.79 2.24
N ALA A 142 6.12 11.43 2.72
CA ALA A 142 7.08 10.63 1.96
C ALA A 142 6.54 9.22 1.66
N LEU A 143 5.95 8.55 2.65
CA LEU A 143 5.35 7.23 2.45
C LEU A 143 4.11 7.29 1.54
N GLN A 144 3.29 8.33 1.67
CA GLN A 144 2.16 8.56 0.76
C GLN A 144 2.64 8.68 -0.70
N ARG A 145 3.76 9.37 -0.95
CA ARG A 145 4.37 9.48 -2.29
C ARG A 145 4.95 8.17 -2.80
N VAL A 146 5.53 7.35 -1.92
CA VAL A 146 5.97 5.98 -2.27
C VAL A 146 4.78 5.16 -2.76
N VAL A 147 3.63 5.24 -2.07
CA VAL A 147 2.40 4.57 -2.51
C VAL A 147 1.91 5.13 -3.85
N VAL A 148 1.88 6.45 -4.04
CA VAL A 148 1.50 7.04 -5.34
C VAL A 148 2.40 6.53 -6.47
N ALA A 149 3.73 6.51 -6.25
CA ALA A 149 4.67 5.96 -7.23
C ALA A 149 4.41 4.49 -7.53
N HIS A 150 4.19 3.67 -6.50
CA HIS A 150 3.81 2.25 -6.66
C HIS A 150 2.57 2.09 -7.56
N VAL A 151 1.51 2.86 -7.31
CA VAL A 151 0.28 2.81 -8.11
C VAL A 151 0.54 3.18 -9.58
N LEU A 152 1.39 4.18 -9.84
CA LEU A 152 1.78 4.57 -11.19
C LEU A 152 2.53 3.43 -11.91
N VAL A 153 3.47 2.76 -11.23
CA VAL A 153 4.19 1.61 -11.78
C VAL A 153 3.21 0.50 -12.13
N VAL A 154 2.33 0.14 -11.19
CA VAL A 154 1.37 -0.94 -11.38
C VAL A 154 0.46 -0.64 -12.57
N HIS A 155 -0.10 0.57 -12.66
CA HIS A 155 -1.01 0.95 -13.74
C HIS A 155 -0.34 1.02 -15.10
N ALA A 156 0.92 1.42 -15.20
CA ALA A 156 1.63 1.44 -16.47
C ALA A 156 2.00 0.04 -17.00
N CYS A 157 1.86 -1.01 -16.18
CA CYS A 157 2.09 -2.41 -16.56
C CYS A 157 0.80 -3.17 -16.92
N PHE A 158 -0.38 -2.56 -16.81
CA PHE A 158 -1.67 -3.10 -17.25
C PHE A 158 -2.15 -2.42 -18.53
#